data_AF-A0A9P9QNR5-F1
#
_entry.id   AF-A0A9P9QNR5-F1
#
_cell.length_a   1.000
_cell.length_b   1.000
_cell.length_c   1.000
_cell.angle_alpha   90.00
_cell.angle_beta   90.00
_cell.angle_gamma   90.00
#
_symmetry.space_group_name_H-M   'P 1'
#
loop_
_entity.id
_entity.type
_entity.pdbx_description
1 polymer ?
#
loop_
_entity_poly.entity_id
_entity_poly.type
_entity_poly.pdbx_seq_one_letter_code
_entity_poly.pdbx_strand_id
1 'polypeptide(L)'
;MRSIQLLAAALPVTWAFSFNAWDLGFHGMYPTQHFKSVDFQPPAPKVTKSDPRCDKGNLFITPRGPLVTGAARGPVILDSNGEMIWMDNTKWEQAMNFNVQKYKGEDYLTFWTKTKKKTKKNGKVKKSKKSFVMLNSAYEVAYKITPQGHGLKGDSHEFRITPEGTALIAIYKKHEADCTELGLGKKCWIQDGWFQEIDIETNELLFEWKATEHISMKDVYSSPSMKDGHGKNKDDAFDFFHINSIDKTESGDYIVSARYMLAVICVSGKTGEILWQLGGKNNNFKDLDHALNFAWQHHVTWQGNNTLSLFDNHANTVLHGPSKHSKGMIIHLDMEKMTATLVHKYVHPDKILNVSQGSVQIIPESGNVLVGFGNSPTYVEYGFNEEVLCAAHFAPHLLFELVDFGFVKSYRVFKHPWVGKPNTVPDVVVEDGKAYVSWNGATEVTGWRLQSAAEMEAEDEDEFVTIKEVKREGFETEIKLDKKHKFVRVVALGAKNSVLASSIVVNARTKSSRSFWPIVTIMVLSAILSGTTAAFLIHRRRLPSSLTLTRLRIHFPRSLSDLKIRSRSKSGYRDVPTTDENLDTEAAPLLLDERSPSPSVR
;
A
#
# COMPACT_ATOMS: atom_id res chain seq x y z
N MET A 1 -8.22 57.47 24.59
CA MET A 1 -7.60 57.14 23.29
C MET A 1 -6.12 56.83 23.51
N ARG A 2 -5.78 55.56 23.74
CA ARG A 2 -4.41 55.04 23.66
C ARG A 2 -4.55 53.64 23.09
N SER A 3 -4.42 53.53 21.77
CA SER A 3 -4.46 52.27 21.05
C SER A 3 -3.04 51.74 20.91
N ILE A 4 -2.88 50.52 21.40
CA ILE A 4 -1.73 49.65 21.27
C ILE A 4 -1.59 49.29 19.78
N GLN A 5 -0.51 49.70 19.13
CA GLN A 5 -0.07 49.11 17.87
C GLN A 5 0.88 47.96 18.21
N LEU A 6 0.36 46.74 18.14
CA LEU A 6 1.15 45.51 18.18
C LEU A 6 1.68 45.24 16.77
N LEU A 7 2.99 45.06 16.67
CA LEU A 7 3.72 44.66 15.46
C LEU A 7 3.09 43.41 14.85
N ALA A 8 2.55 43.54 13.63
CA ALA A 8 2.43 42.42 12.72
C ALA A 8 3.81 42.21 12.07
N ALA A 9 4.62 41.33 12.66
CA ALA A 9 5.78 40.78 11.96
C ALA A 9 5.27 39.98 10.76
N ALA A 10 5.51 40.49 9.57
CA ALA A 10 5.22 39.79 8.32
C ALA A 10 6.06 38.51 8.26
N LEU A 11 5.40 37.35 8.33
CA LEU A 11 5.99 36.08 7.92
C LEU A 11 6.05 36.08 6.38
N PRO A 12 7.19 35.77 5.74
CA PRO A 12 7.24 35.57 4.31
C PRO A 12 6.71 34.15 4.03
N VAL A 13 5.39 34.00 3.94
CA VAL A 13 4.77 32.76 3.43
C VAL A 13 4.38 32.99 1.98
N THR A 14 5.35 32.79 1.09
CA THR A 14 5.07 32.50 -0.32
C THR A 14 5.52 31.08 -0.61
N TRP A 15 4.82 30.11 0.00
CA TRP A 15 4.74 28.76 -0.56
C TRP A 15 3.57 28.79 -1.54
N ALA A 16 3.86 28.94 -2.83
CA ALA A 16 2.84 28.87 -3.86
C ALA A 16 2.44 27.40 -4.04
N PHE A 17 1.52 26.91 -3.20
CA PHE A 17 0.91 25.61 -3.43
C PHE A 17 0.01 25.69 -4.68
N SER A 18 0.42 25.07 -5.78
CA SER A 18 -0.42 24.91 -6.96
C SER A 18 -1.24 23.63 -6.86
N PHE A 19 -2.14 23.56 -5.87
CA PHE A 19 -3.08 22.44 -5.80
C PHE A 19 -4.17 22.61 -6.86
N ASN A 20 -4.43 21.57 -7.64
CA ASN A 20 -5.62 21.53 -8.50
C ASN A 20 -6.77 20.77 -7.82
N ALA A 21 -7.93 20.69 -8.48
CA ALA A 21 -9.11 20.05 -7.90
C ALA A 21 -8.88 18.57 -7.50
N TRP A 22 -7.98 17.87 -8.19
CA TRP A 22 -7.55 16.53 -7.83
C TRP A 22 -6.77 16.52 -6.51
N ASP A 23 -5.80 17.43 -6.37
CA ASP A 23 -4.91 17.48 -5.20
C ASP A 23 -5.63 17.93 -3.93
N LEU A 24 -6.76 18.62 -4.09
CA LEU A 24 -7.67 19.01 -3.01
C LEU A 24 -8.72 17.92 -2.67
N GLY A 25 -8.77 16.83 -3.43
CA GLY A 25 -9.67 15.70 -3.16
C GLY A 25 -11.10 15.83 -3.71
N PHE A 26 -11.36 16.77 -4.63
CA PHE A 26 -12.71 16.89 -5.24
C PHE A 26 -13.10 15.68 -6.11
N HIS A 27 -12.12 14.86 -6.50
CA HIS A 27 -12.34 13.59 -7.21
C HIS A 27 -12.38 12.37 -6.28
N GLY A 28 -12.47 12.60 -4.96
CA GLY A 28 -12.39 11.58 -3.94
C GLY A 28 -11.02 11.51 -3.29
N MET A 29 -10.98 10.89 -2.11
CA MET A 29 -9.75 10.76 -1.30
C MET A 29 -8.88 9.58 -1.72
N TYR A 30 -9.45 8.67 -2.52
CA TYR A 30 -8.74 7.61 -3.22
C TYR A 30 -9.41 7.41 -4.58
N PRO A 31 -9.05 8.24 -5.58
CA PRO A 31 -9.67 8.13 -6.89
C PRO A 31 -9.30 6.82 -7.59
N THR A 32 -10.30 6.21 -8.23
CA THR A 32 -10.18 4.89 -8.86
C THR A 32 -10.68 4.91 -10.29
N GLN A 33 -10.26 3.93 -11.08
CA GLN A 33 -10.80 3.67 -12.41
C GLN A 33 -12.03 2.77 -12.28
N HIS A 34 -12.97 2.89 -13.22
CA HIS A 34 -14.17 2.06 -13.28
C HIS A 34 -14.33 1.50 -14.68
N PHE A 35 -14.74 0.23 -14.76
CA PHE A 35 -14.92 -0.50 -16.00
C PHE A 35 -16.34 -1.05 -16.10
N LYS A 36 -16.80 -1.33 -17.31
CA LYS A 36 -18.10 -1.97 -17.58
C LYS A 36 -18.02 -3.48 -17.63
N SER A 37 -16.91 -3.99 -18.14
CA SER A 37 -16.63 -5.42 -18.36
C SER A 37 -16.26 -6.16 -17.07
N VAL A 38 -15.74 -5.48 -16.05
CA VAL A 38 -15.26 -6.07 -14.80
C VAL A 38 -15.50 -5.17 -13.59
N ASP A 39 -15.62 -5.76 -12.40
CA ASP A 39 -15.81 -5.05 -11.12
C ASP A 39 -14.47 -4.88 -10.37
N PHE A 40 -13.53 -4.19 -11.02
CA PHE A 40 -12.26 -3.76 -10.42
C PHE A 40 -12.23 -2.25 -10.25
N GLN A 41 -11.62 -1.80 -9.15
CA GLN A 41 -11.44 -0.38 -8.85
C GLN A 41 -9.96 -0.07 -8.57
N PRO A 42 -9.07 -0.26 -9.56
CA PRO A 42 -7.66 0.07 -9.38
C PRO A 42 -7.51 1.58 -9.13
N PRO A 43 -6.40 2.02 -8.52
CA PRO A 43 -6.11 3.44 -8.42
C PRO A 43 -6.08 4.11 -9.80
N ALA A 44 -6.40 5.40 -9.84
CA ALA A 44 -6.20 6.25 -11.00
C ALA A 44 -5.07 7.24 -10.69
N PRO A 45 -3.78 6.89 -10.90
CA PRO A 45 -2.68 7.80 -10.58
C PRO A 45 -2.76 9.07 -11.42
N LYS A 46 -2.49 10.20 -10.79
CA LYS A 46 -2.25 11.45 -11.49
C LYS A 46 -0.76 11.60 -11.76
N VAL A 47 -0.41 11.54 -13.04
CA VAL A 47 0.95 11.85 -13.51
C VAL A 47 1.16 13.36 -13.43
N THR A 48 2.10 13.79 -12.60
CA THR A 48 2.45 15.20 -12.41
C THR A 48 3.67 15.61 -13.23
N LYS A 49 4.53 14.65 -13.60
CA LYS A 49 5.65 14.84 -14.53
C LYS A 49 5.82 13.61 -15.40
N SER A 50 6.10 13.85 -16.69
CA SER A 50 6.42 12.81 -17.67
C SER A 50 7.56 13.27 -18.56
N ASP A 51 8.53 12.38 -18.79
CA ASP A 51 9.68 12.57 -19.69
C ASP A 51 9.80 11.34 -20.62
N PRO A 52 10.16 11.52 -21.91
CA PRO A 52 10.38 10.40 -22.81
C PRO A 52 11.39 9.35 -22.32
N ARG A 53 12.36 9.76 -21.48
CA ARG A 53 13.38 8.89 -20.86
C ARG A 53 12.84 8.03 -19.73
N CYS A 54 11.61 8.24 -19.28
CA CYS A 54 11.02 7.36 -18.28
C CYS A 54 10.86 5.95 -18.84
N ASP A 55 11.19 4.98 -18.00
CA ASP A 55 11.08 3.57 -18.26
C ASP A 55 9.63 3.21 -18.68
N LYS A 56 9.48 2.21 -19.55
CA LYS A 56 8.17 1.80 -20.08
C LYS A 56 7.62 0.52 -19.43
N GLY A 57 8.32 0.01 -18.42
CA GLY A 57 7.88 -1.12 -17.62
C GLY A 57 6.57 -0.85 -16.87
N ASN A 58 5.98 -1.93 -16.41
CA ASN A 58 4.73 -1.93 -15.66
C ASN A 58 5.00 -1.60 -14.20
N LEU A 59 4.09 -0.89 -13.55
CA LEU A 59 4.14 -0.55 -12.13
C LEU A 59 3.42 -1.60 -11.29
N PHE A 60 4.06 -2.02 -10.21
CA PHE A 60 3.55 -3.02 -9.26
C PHE A 60 3.31 -2.36 -7.91
N ILE A 61 2.05 -2.34 -7.49
CA ILE A 61 1.62 -1.69 -6.24
C ILE A 61 0.62 -2.55 -5.48
N THR A 62 0.53 -2.33 -4.17
CA THR A 62 -0.48 -2.93 -3.28
C THR A 62 -1.23 -1.83 -2.53
N PRO A 63 -2.26 -1.22 -3.15
CA PRO A 63 -3.02 -0.17 -2.49
C PRO A 63 -3.65 -0.66 -1.19
N ARG A 64 -3.45 0.11 -0.13
CA ARG A 64 -3.90 -0.16 1.23
C ARG A 64 -4.23 1.13 1.96
N GLY A 65 -4.81 0.97 3.14
CA GLY A 65 -5.19 2.06 4.04
C GLY A 65 -6.69 2.02 4.35
N PRO A 66 -7.14 2.79 5.35
CA PRO A 66 -8.54 2.84 5.76
C PRO A 66 -9.48 3.33 4.64
N LEU A 67 -8.99 4.10 3.66
CA LEU A 67 -9.79 4.58 2.54
C LEU A 67 -9.77 3.62 1.33
N VAL A 68 -8.92 2.60 1.33
CA VAL A 68 -8.86 1.57 0.29
C VAL A 68 -9.74 0.40 0.70
N THR A 69 -10.93 0.30 0.10
CA THR A 69 -11.98 -0.63 0.51
C THR A 69 -12.57 -1.41 -0.66
N GLY A 70 -13.28 -2.50 -0.36
CA GLY A 70 -14.06 -3.27 -1.34
C GLY A 70 -13.24 -3.71 -2.55
N ALA A 71 -13.79 -3.41 -3.74
CA ALA A 71 -13.23 -3.78 -5.04
C ALA A 71 -11.87 -3.13 -5.35
N ALA A 72 -11.43 -2.18 -4.52
CA ALA A 72 -10.18 -1.45 -4.69
C ALA A 72 -8.99 -2.07 -3.94
N ARG A 73 -9.21 -3.17 -3.21
CA ARG A 73 -8.17 -3.91 -2.49
C ARG A 73 -7.51 -4.98 -3.34
N GLY A 74 -6.21 -5.21 -3.08
CA GLY A 74 -5.44 -6.28 -3.71
C GLY A 74 -4.20 -5.75 -4.44
N PRO A 75 -3.36 -6.65 -4.97
CA PRO A 75 -2.24 -6.28 -5.83
C PRO A 75 -2.73 -5.75 -7.18
N VAL A 76 -2.04 -4.75 -7.71
CA VAL A 76 -2.38 -4.09 -8.99
C VAL A 76 -1.13 -3.94 -9.84
N ILE A 77 -1.25 -4.29 -11.13
CA ILE A 77 -0.29 -3.95 -12.18
C ILE A 77 -0.89 -2.81 -13.00
N LEU A 78 -0.17 -1.71 -13.11
CA LEU A 78 -0.49 -0.61 -14.02
C LEU A 78 0.57 -0.52 -15.13
N ASP A 79 0.21 0.03 -16.27
CA ASP A 79 1.19 0.41 -17.28
C ASP A 79 1.94 1.70 -16.89
N SER A 80 2.87 2.17 -17.72
CA SER A 80 3.62 3.40 -17.46
C SER A 80 2.77 4.67 -17.46
N ASN A 81 1.55 4.63 -17.97
CA ASN A 81 0.60 5.75 -18.01
C ASN A 81 -0.40 5.72 -16.84
N GLY A 82 -0.37 4.65 -16.02
CA GLY A 82 -1.30 4.45 -14.92
C GLY A 82 -2.59 3.72 -15.31
N GLU A 83 -2.70 3.17 -16.53
CA GLU A 83 -3.82 2.34 -16.94
C GLU A 83 -3.68 0.92 -16.35
N MET A 84 -4.81 0.30 -16.01
CA MET A 84 -4.78 -1.05 -15.44
C MET A 84 -4.28 -2.09 -16.44
N ILE A 85 -3.45 -3.02 -15.98
CA ILE A 85 -3.10 -4.25 -16.69
C ILE A 85 -3.72 -5.44 -15.99
N TRP A 86 -3.57 -5.51 -14.67
CA TRP A 86 -4.07 -6.63 -13.88
C TRP A 86 -4.40 -6.21 -12.45
N MET A 87 -5.42 -6.85 -11.86
CA MET A 87 -5.77 -6.73 -10.45
C MET A 87 -6.42 -8.02 -9.97
N ASP A 88 -6.23 -8.35 -8.68
CA ASP A 88 -7.02 -9.37 -7.99
C ASP A 88 -7.57 -8.82 -6.68
N ASN A 89 -8.89 -8.65 -6.62
CA ASN A 89 -9.62 -8.22 -5.43
C ASN A 89 -10.43 -9.36 -4.78
N THR A 90 -10.14 -10.62 -5.11
CA THR A 90 -10.94 -11.78 -4.68
C THR A 90 -10.15 -12.75 -3.82
N LYS A 91 -9.00 -13.22 -4.33
CA LYS A 91 -8.11 -14.18 -3.66
C LYS A 91 -7.10 -13.43 -2.80
N TRP A 92 -6.61 -12.29 -3.28
CA TRP A 92 -5.41 -11.62 -2.76
C TRP A 92 -5.68 -10.21 -2.22
N GLU A 93 -6.88 -9.96 -1.69
CA GLU A 93 -7.28 -8.64 -1.13
C GLU A 93 -6.30 -8.05 -0.09
N GLN A 94 -5.52 -8.91 0.59
CA GLN A 94 -4.46 -8.50 1.50
C GLN A 94 -3.14 -9.00 0.92
N ALA A 95 -2.49 -8.14 0.15
CA ALA A 95 -1.17 -8.37 -0.41
C ALA A 95 -0.22 -7.22 -0.04
N MET A 96 1.07 -7.53 0.07
CA MET A 96 2.17 -6.57 0.29
C MET A 96 3.43 -7.08 -0.42
N ASN A 97 4.37 -6.17 -0.72
CA ASN A 97 5.59 -6.49 -1.48
C ASN A 97 5.30 -7.13 -2.84
N PHE A 98 4.38 -6.56 -3.60
CA PHE A 98 4.07 -7.05 -4.94
C PHE A 98 5.18 -6.68 -5.92
N ASN A 99 5.89 -7.68 -6.44
CA ASN A 99 7.08 -7.50 -7.25
C ASN A 99 7.21 -8.57 -8.33
N VAL A 100 8.07 -8.34 -9.34
CA VAL A 100 8.51 -9.38 -10.27
C VAL A 100 9.90 -9.85 -9.85
N GLN A 101 10.06 -11.16 -9.66
CA GLN A 101 11.35 -11.76 -9.35
C GLN A 101 11.60 -12.97 -10.24
N LYS A 102 12.87 -13.17 -10.64
CA LYS A 102 13.28 -14.25 -11.53
C LYS A 102 13.61 -15.50 -10.72
N TYR A 103 13.11 -16.65 -11.14
CA TYR A 103 13.43 -17.96 -10.57
C TYR A 103 13.61 -18.98 -11.69
N LYS A 104 14.78 -19.65 -11.72
CA LYS A 104 15.15 -20.61 -12.77
C LYS A 104 14.96 -20.07 -14.20
N GLY A 105 15.27 -18.80 -14.42
CA GLY A 105 15.17 -18.12 -15.71
C GLY A 105 13.80 -17.48 -16.01
N GLU A 106 12.76 -17.90 -15.30
CA GLU A 106 11.37 -17.46 -15.50
C GLU A 106 11.00 -16.33 -14.54
N ASP A 107 10.13 -15.42 -14.98
CA ASP A 107 9.64 -14.32 -14.15
C ASP A 107 8.36 -14.73 -13.42
N TYR A 108 8.31 -14.41 -12.12
CA TYR A 108 7.15 -14.66 -11.27
C TYR A 108 6.67 -13.39 -10.61
N LEU A 109 5.35 -13.24 -10.50
CA LEU A 109 4.76 -12.28 -9.59
C LEU A 109 4.89 -12.79 -8.17
N THR A 110 5.51 -12.00 -7.31
CA THR A 110 5.81 -12.36 -5.92
C THR A 110 5.13 -11.39 -4.98
N PHE A 111 4.56 -11.91 -3.89
CA PHE A 111 4.00 -11.07 -2.82
C PHE A 111 3.75 -11.89 -1.55
N TRP A 112 3.71 -11.19 -0.42
CA TRP A 112 3.13 -11.72 0.81
C TRP A 112 1.61 -11.58 0.79
N THR A 113 0.89 -12.55 1.35
CA THR A 113 -0.57 -12.46 1.51
C THR A 113 -1.10 -13.04 2.82
N LYS A 114 -2.24 -12.50 3.27
CA LYS A 114 -3.03 -13.00 4.40
C LYS A 114 -4.45 -13.34 3.95
N THR A 115 -4.83 -14.62 3.99
CA THR A 115 -6.21 -15.03 3.68
C THR A 115 -7.16 -14.62 4.80
N LYS A 116 -8.33 -14.06 4.46
CA LYS A 116 -9.38 -13.73 5.44
C LYS A 116 -9.80 -14.94 6.28
N LYS A 117 -10.18 -14.68 7.54
CA LYS A 117 -10.85 -15.67 8.39
C LYS A 117 -12.16 -16.09 7.69
N LYS A 118 -12.37 -17.38 7.45
CA LYS A 118 -13.65 -17.91 6.97
C LYS A 118 -14.37 -18.58 8.14
N THR A 119 -15.54 -18.09 8.48
CA THR A 119 -16.46 -18.76 9.42
C THR A 119 -17.09 -19.94 8.69
N LYS A 120 -16.87 -21.16 9.18
CA LYS A 120 -17.55 -22.34 8.62
C LYS A 120 -19.04 -22.27 8.97
N LYS A 121 -19.88 -22.95 8.18
CA LYS A 121 -21.32 -23.13 8.45
C LYS A 121 -21.61 -23.65 9.87
N ASN A 122 -20.63 -24.30 10.52
CA ASN A 122 -20.73 -24.89 11.86
C ASN A 122 -20.21 -23.94 12.97
N GLY A 123 -20.09 -22.63 12.72
CA GLY A 123 -19.62 -21.63 13.68
C GLY A 123 -18.11 -21.60 13.96
N LYS A 124 -17.35 -22.62 13.54
CA LYS A 124 -15.87 -22.66 13.71
C LYS A 124 -15.18 -21.69 12.76
N VAL A 125 -14.40 -20.75 13.31
CA VAL A 125 -13.60 -19.78 12.54
C VAL A 125 -12.26 -20.41 12.12
N LYS A 126 -11.99 -20.49 10.81
CA LYS A 126 -10.66 -20.88 10.33
C LYS A 126 -9.70 -19.71 10.51
N LYS A 127 -8.59 -19.93 11.24
CA LYS A 127 -7.53 -18.91 11.40
C LYS A 127 -7.00 -18.46 10.03
N SER A 128 -6.67 -17.18 9.91
CA SER A 128 -6.03 -16.62 8.71
C SER A 128 -4.68 -17.29 8.49
N LYS A 129 -4.39 -17.71 7.26
CA LYS A 129 -3.08 -18.21 6.86
C LYS A 129 -2.30 -17.07 6.21
N LYS A 130 -1.04 -16.91 6.62
CA LYS A 130 -0.06 -16.02 5.99
C LYS A 130 0.88 -16.87 5.14
N SER A 131 1.28 -16.38 3.98
CA SER A 131 2.20 -17.06 3.09
C SER A 131 2.77 -16.11 2.06
N PHE A 132 3.90 -16.50 1.47
CA PHE A 132 4.45 -15.85 0.29
C PHE A 132 4.04 -16.66 -0.94
N VAL A 133 3.62 -15.97 -2.00
CA VAL A 133 3.05 -16.57 -3.20
C VAL A 133 3.87 -16.14 -4.40
N MET A 134 4.13 -17.10 -5.30
CA MET A 134 4.68 -16.87 -6.63
C MET A 134 3.63 -17.25 -7.65
N LEU A 135 3.17 -16.29 -8.47
CA LEU A 135 2.28 -16.56 -9.60
C LEU A 135 3.08 -16.63 -10.91
N ASN A 136 2.74 -17.61 -11.75
CA ASN A 136 3.26 -17.68 -13.12
C ASN A 136 2.59 -16.64 -14.04
N SER A 137 2.97 -16.63 -15.32
CA SER A 137 2.40 -15.74 -16.34
C SER A 137 0.89 -15.94 -16.56
N ALA A 138 0.34 -17.10 -16.22
CA ALA A 138 -1.10 -17.37 -16.25
C ALA A 138 -1.85 -16.92 -14.97
N TYR A 139 -1.16 -16.26 -14.03
CA TYR A 139 -1.67 -15.84 -12.72
C TYR A 139 -2.09 -17.00 -11.81
N GLU A 140 -1.52 -18.17 -12.03
CA GLU A 140 -1.71 -19.37 -11.22
C GLU A 140 -0.61 -19.49 -10.18
N VAL A 141 -0.94 -20.01 -8.99
CA VAL A 141 0.04 -20.22 -7.92
C VAL A 141 1.00 -21.32 -8.34
N ALA A 142 2.23 -20.95 -8.68
CA ALA A 142 3.31 -21.88 -8.97
C ALA A 142 3.98 -22.36 -7.68
N TYR A 143 4.29 -21.42 -6.78
CA TYR A 143 4.92 -21.73 -5.50
C TYR A 143 4.23 -21.02 -4.34
N LYS A 144 4.33 -21.66 -3.18
CA LYS A 144 3.86 -21.13 -1.91
C LYS A 144 4.90 -21.41 -0.85
N ILE A 145 5.44 -20.33 -0.28
CA ILE A 145 6.49 -20.40 0.74
C ILE A 145 5.87 -20.08 2.11
N THR A 146 6.24 -20.86 3.10
CA THR A 146 5.88 -20.65 4.50
C THR A 146 7.09 -20.81 5.40
N PRO A 147 7.19 -20.04 6.51
CA PRO A 147 8.27 -20.23 7.45
C PRO A 147 8.25 -21.61 8.09
N GLN A 148 9.43 -22.12 8.41
CA GLN A 148 9.62 -23.42 9.05
C GLN A 148 9.77 -23.25 10.56
N GLY A 149 9.17 -24.14 11.35
CA GLY A 149 9.23 -24.09 12.82
C GLY A 149 7.90 -23.81 13.50
N HIS A 150 7.78 -24.25 14.76
CA HIS A 150 6.50 -24.31 15.45
C HIS A 150 5.90 -22.92 15.72
N GLY A 151 4.74 -22.66 15.09
CA GLY A 151 3.96 -21.45 15.30
C GLY A 151 4.62 -20.18 14.75
N LEU A 152 5.56 -20.30 13.81
CA LEU A 152 6.06 -19.16 13.04
C LEU A 152 5.04 -18.74 11.99
N LYS A 153 5.04 -17.44 11.66
CA LYS A 153 4.21 -16.86 10.62
C LYS A 153 5.09 -15.92 9.79
N GLY A 154 4.98 -16.05 8.47
CA GLY A 154 5.72 -15.19 7.55
C GLY A 154 5.21 -13.76 7.68
N ASP A 155 6.12 -12.83 7.83
CA ASP A 155 5.81 -11.42 7.95
C ASP A 155 5.79 -10.72 6.58
N SER A 156 5.03 -9.64 6.47
CA SER A 156 4.82 -8.93 5.21
C SER A 156 5.99 -8.07 4.76
N HIS A 157 7.01 -7.84 5.60
CA HIS A 157 8.05 -6.85 5.31
C HIS A 157 9.04 -7.30 4.23
N GLU A 158 9.32 -8.60 4.08
CA GLU A 158 10.26 -9.06 3.04
C GLU A 158 9.92 -10.40 2.42
N PHE A 159 10.08 -10.48 1.10
CA PHE A 159 10.13 -11.70 0.31
C PHE A 159 11.08 -11.51 -0.87
N ARG A 160 12.28 -12.06 -0.76
CA ARG A 160 13.37 -11.86 -1.73
C ARG A 160 13.86 -13.20 -2.26
N ILE A 161 13.90 -13.35 -3.58
CA ILE A 161 14.55 -14.50 -4.23
C ILE A 161 16.04 -14.18 -4.39
N THR A 162 16.89 -15.08 -3.91
CA THR A 162 18.34 -14.95 -4.01
C THR A 162 18.84 -15.31 -5.42
N PRO A 163 20.08 -14.90 -5.79
CA PRO A 163 20.71 -15.37 -7.02
C PRO A 163 20.81 -16.90 -7.14
N GLU A 164 20.91 -17.61 -6.01
CA GLU A 164 20.97 -19.08 -5.95
C GLU A 164 19.61 -19.76 -6.12
N GLY A 165 18.51 -19.01 -6.18
CA GLY A 165 17.16 -19.55 -6.33
C GLY A 165 16.52 -20.03 -5.02
N THR A 166 16.88 -19.41 -3.90
CA THR A 166 16.24 -19.62 -2.59
C THR A 166 15.38 -18.41 -2.23
N ALA A 167 14.53 -18.55 -1.21
CA ALA A 167 13.65 -17.49 -0.71
C ALA A 167 14.11 -16.99 0.65
N LEU A 168 14.38 -15.69 0.77
CA LEU A 168 14.53 -14.99 2.03
C LEU A 168 13.18 -14.43 2.47
N ILE A 169 12.80 -14.73 3.72
CA ILE A 169 11.54 -14.27 4.31
C ILE A 169 11.76 -13.66 5.69
N ALA A 170 11.04 -12.58 5.98
CA ALA A 170 11.01 -11.99 7.32
C ALA A 170 10.00 -12.70 8.22
N ILE A 171 10.30 -12.77 9.52
CA ILE A 171 9.43 -13.35 10.54
C ILE A 171 9.48 -12.46 11.77
N TYR A 172 8.32 -12.23 12.40
CA TYR A 172 8.26 -11.66 13.75
C TYR A 172 7.76 -12.71 14.73
N LYS A 173 8.54 -12.97 15.78
CA LYS A 173 8.20 -13.95 16.82
C LYS A 173 7.98 -13.26 18.16
N LYS A 174 6.75 -13.32 18.65
CA LYS A 174 6.41 -12.88 20.01
C LYS A 174 6.77 -13.94 21.04
N HIS A 175 7.67 -13.63 21.97
CA HIS A 175 8.05 -14.50 23.08
C HIS A 175 8.58 -13.69 24.28
N GLU A 176 8.79 -14.38 25.39
CA GLU A 176 9.38 -13.78 26.59
C GLU A 176 10.91 -13.79 26.49
N ALA A 177 11.55 -12.71 26.93
CA ALA A 177 13.01 -12.57 26.98
C ALA A 177 13.44 -11.84 28.26
N ASP A 178 14.74 -11.91 28.58
CA ASP A 178 15.32 -11.06 29.61
C ASP A 178 15.48 -9.64 29.05
N CYS A 179 14.72 -8.69 29.62
CA CYS A 179 14.69 -7.29 29.22
C CYS A 179 15.29 -6.39 30.30
N THR A 180 16.15 -6.93 31.17
CA THR A 180 16.86 -6.18 32.21
C THR A 180 17.66 -5.04 31.59
N GLU A 181 18.24 -5.26 30.41
CA GLU A 181 18.98 -4.26 29.64
C GLU A 181 18.15 -3.03 29.24
N LEU A 182 16.83 -3.21 29.09
CA LEU A 182 15.87 -2.16 28.78
C LEU A 182 15.23 -1.53 30.03
N GLY A 183 15.60 -2.01 31.23
CA GLY A 183 14.96 -1.59 32.48
C GLY A 183 13.53 -2.12 32.67
N LEU A 184 13.09 -3.08 31.85
CA LEU A 184 11.75 -3.70 31.93
C LEU A 184 11.70 -4.91 32.88
N GLY A 185 12.85 -5.30 33.43
CA GLY A 185 12.99 -6.43 34.34
C GLY A 185 13.39 -7.73 33.63
N LYS A 186 13.62 -8.77 34.42
CA LYS A 186 14.15 -10.08 33.97
C LYS A 186 13.27 -10.85 33.00
N LYS A 187 12.05 -10.38 32.77
CA LYS A 187 11.06 -11.06 31.96
C LYS A 187 10.12 -10.03 31.35
N CYS A 188 10.21 -9.82 30.05
CA CYS A 188 9.24 -9.04 29.30
C CYS A 188 8.87 -9.76 28.00
N TRP A 189 7.73 -9.40 27.41
CA TRP A 189 7.36 -9.87 26.09
C TRP A 189 7.99 -8.98 25.03
N ILE A 190 8.68 -9.60 24.08
CA ILE A 190 9.25 -8.92 22.92
C ILE A 190 8.66 -9.48 21.63
N GLN A 191 8.70 -8.66 20.59
CA GLN A 191 8.49 -9.07 19.22
C GLN A 191 9.86 -9.14 18.54
N ASP A 192 10.40 -10.35 18.46
CA ASP A 192 11.74 -10.58 17.92
C ASP A 192 11.73 -10.63 16.39
N GLY A 193 12.77 -10.08 15.76
CA GLY A 193 12.94 -10.02 14.31
C GLY A 193 13.83 -11.14 13.83
N TRP A 194 13.27 -12.03 13.03
CA TRP A 194 13.94 -13.21 12.49
C TRP A 194 13.93 -13.13 10.96
N PHE A 195 14.83 -13.87 10.31
CA PHE A 195 14.67 -14.23 8.91
C PHE A 195 15.05 -15.68 8.66
N GLN A 196 14.50 -16.24 7.58
CA GLN A 196 14.85 -17.57 7.12
C GLN A 196 15.22 -17.53 5.64
N GLU A 197 16.19 -18.35 5.25
CA GLU A 197 16.42 -18.76 3.87
C GLU A 197 15.78 -20.13 3.66
N ILE A 198 14.95 -20.25 2.63
CA ILE A 198 14.13 -21.43 2.35
C ILE A 198 14.35 -21.88 0.91
N ASP A 199 14.49 -23.19 0.70
CA ASP A 199 14.44 -23.76 -0.64
C ASP A 199 13.02 -23.67 -1.23
N ILE A 200 12.89 -23.06 -2.41
CA ILE A 200 11.58 -22.72 -3.00
C ILE A 200 10.79 -23.98 -3.42
N GLU A 201 11.46 -25.04 -3.88
CA GLU A 201 10.81 -26.26 -4.37
C GLU A 201 10.30 -27.11 -3.20
N THR A 202 11.15 -27.30 -2.19
CA THR A 202 10.93 -28.25 -1.11
C THR A 202 10.34 -27.61 0.14
N ASN A 203 10.38 -26.28 0.26
CA ASN A 203 10.14 -25.54 1.49
C ASN A 203 11.12 -25.88 2.64
N GLU A 204 12.26 -26.52 2.35
CA GLU A 204 13.26 -26.84 3.38
C GLU A 204 13.94 -25.58 3.93
N LEU A 205 14.18 -25.58 5.23
CA LEU A 205 14.92 -24.50 5.90
C LEU A 205 16.42 -24.67 5.63
N LEU A 206 17.04 -23.65 5.04
CA LEU A 206 18.47 -23.63 4.73
C LEU A 206 19.26 -22.82 5.77
N PHE A 207 18.68 -21.72 6.25
CA PHE A 207 19.30 -20.84 7.24
C PHE A 207 18.23 -20.14 8.08
N GLU A 208 18.52 -19.91 9.36
CA GLU A 208 17.68 -19.13 10.27
C GLU A 208 18.56 -18.20 11.10
N TRP A 209 18.11 -16.96 11.28
CA TRP A 209 18.76 -15.98 12.14
C TRP A 209 17.75 -15.25 13.00
N LYS A 210 18.12 -14.97 14.25
CA LYS A 210 17.24 -14.37 15.26
C LYS A 210 17.95 -13.19 15.90
N ALA A 211 17.33 -12.01 15.90
CA ALA A 211 18.00 -10.81 16.41
C ALA A 211 18.40 -10.95 17.89
N THR A 212 17.59 -11.61 18.73
CA THR A 212 17.91 -11.80 20.15
C THR A 212 19.17 -12.62 20.43
N GLU A 213 19.64 -13.43 19.48
CA GLU A 213 20.87 -14.22 19.65
C GLU A 213 22.13 -13.39 19.35
N HIS A 214 22.00 -12.24 18.67
CA HIS A 214 23.14 -11.47 18.14
C HIS A 214 23.12 -9.97 18.49
N ILE A 215 21.99 -9.42 18.91
CA ILE A 215 21.79 -7.97 19.12
C ILE A 215 21.50 -7.68 20.59
N SER A 216 22.31 -6.81 21.22
CA SER A 216 21.98 -6.29 22.54
C SER A 216 20.80 -5.34 22.45
N MET A 217 19.86 -5.46 23.39
CA MET A 217 18.73 -4.53 23.46
C MET A 217 19.17 -3.11 23.83
N LYS A 218 20.41 -2.89 24.27
CA LYS A 218 20.96 -1.54 24.47
C LYS A 218 21.35 -0.86 23.17
N ASP A 219 21.49 -1.60 22.08
CA ASP A 219 21.94 -1.04 20.79
C ASP A 219 20.81 -0.35 20.02
N VAL A 220 19.56 -0.58 20.42
CA VAL A 220 18.38 -0.01 19.77
C VAL A 220 18.06 1.40 20.29
N TYR A 221 17.38 2.17 19.45
CA TYR A 221 16.91 3.54 19.73
C TYR A 221 15.42 3.61 20.02
N SER A 222 14.66 2.53 19.78
CA SER A 222 13.26 2.45 20.19
C SER A 222 13.13 2.29 21.70
N SER A 223 11.98 2.69 22.23
CA SER A 223 11.65 2.54 23.63
C SER A 223 10.20 2.05 23.78
N PRO A 224 9.88 1.31 24.84
CA PRO A 224 8.54 0.80 25.09
C PRO A 224 7.47 1.91 25.02
N SER A 225 6.48 1.73 24.15
CA SER A 225 5.50 2.76 23.82
C SER A 225 4.17 2.15 23.40
N MET A 226 3.11 2.95 23.28
CA MET A 226 1.84 2.47 22.73
C MET A 226 1.99 1.99 21.27
N LYS A 227 2.94 2.57 20.52
CA LYS A 227 3.21 2.22 19.12
C LYS A 227 3.99 0.91 19.00
N ASP A 228 4.98 0.73 19.86
CA ASP A 228 5.97 -0.34 19.76
C ASP A 228 5.74 -1.46 20.78
N GLY A 229 4.72 -1.34 21.63
CA GLY A 229 4.42 -2.26 22.74
C GLY A 229 5.15 -1.89 24.03
N HIS A 230 4.51 -2.11 25.18
CA HIS A 230 5.15 -1.91 26.49
C HIS A 230 5.83 -3.16 27.06
N GLY A 231 5.74 -4.30 26.37
CA GLY A 231 6.33 -5.58 26.76
C GLY A 231 5.63 -6.29 27.92
N LYS A 232 4.40 -5.90 28.26
CA LYS A 232 3.68 -6.39 29.46
C LYS A 232 3.08 -7.79 29.28
N ASN A 233 2.67 -8.11 28.06
CA ASN A 233 2.08 -9.38 27.69
C ASN A 233 2.29 -9.63 26.19
N LYS A 234 1.86 -10.80 25.69
CA LYS A 234 2.04 -11.18 24.29
C LYS A 234 1.42 -10.21 23.29
N ASP A 235 0.25 -9.66 23.57
CA ASP A 235 -0.43 -8.75 22.64
C ASP A 235 0.23 -7.37 22.62
N ASP A 236 0.87 -7.00 23.72
CA ASP A 236 1.61 -5.77 23.95
C ASP A 236 3.15 -5.98 23.91
N ALA A 237 3.62 -6.99 23.18
CA ALA A 237 5.04 -7.33 23.10
C ALA A 237 5.86 -6.17 22.49
N PHE A 238 7.01 -5.85 23.08
CA PHE A 238 7.86 -4.75 22.64
C PHE A 238 8.66 -5.10 21.38
N ASP A 239 8.46 -4.33 20.32
CA ASP A 239 9.21 -4.42 19.07
C ASP A 239 10.57 -3.70 19.20
N PHE A 240 11.60 -4.46 19.56
CA PHE A 240 12.92 -3.89 19.84
C PHE A 240 13.78 -3.72 18.58
N PHE A 241 13.69 -4.64 17.61
CA PHE A 241 14.61 -4.71 16.46
C PHE A 241 14.02 -4.13 15.17
N HIS A 242 12.77 -4.51 14.85
CA HIS A 242 12.05 -4.13 13.65
C HIS A 242 12.82 -4.38 12.33
N ILE A 243 12.90 -5.65 11.92
CA ILE A 243 13.45 -6.08 10.63
C ILE A 243 12.48 -5.72 9.49
N ASN A 244 12.98 -5.07 8.43
CA ASN A 244 12.11 -4.64 7.33
C ASN A 244 12.63 -4.90 5.91
N SER A 245 13.85 -5.40 5.77
CA SER A 245 14.39 -5.92 4.51
C SER A 245 15.58 -6.82 4.75
N ILE A 246 15.73 -7.80 3.87
CA ILE A 246 16.82 -8.76 3.82
C ILE A 246 17.20 -8.94 2.34
N ASP A 247 18.50 -8.86 2.06
CA ASP A 247 19.08 -9.22 0.76
C ASP A 247 20.32 -10.08 0.96
N LYS A 248 20.88 -10.63 -0.12
CA LYS A 248 22.08 -11.48 -0.06
C LYS A 248 23.18 -10.94 -0.96
N THR A 249 24.41 -10.94 -0.48
CA THR A 249 25.60 -10.60 -1.25
C THR A 249 26.04 -11.78 -2.11
N GLU A 250 26.94 -11.53 -3.06
CA GLU A 250 27.56 -12.58 -3.88
C GLU A 250 28.45 -13.53 -3.07
N SER A 251 28.92 -13.11 -1.88
CA SER A 251 29.65 -13.98 -0.95
C SER A 251 28.73 -14.93 -0.18
N GLY A 252 27.41 -14.76 -0.31
CA GLY A 252 26.39 -15.51 0.42
C GLY A 252 26.07 -14.94 1.81
N ASP A 253 26.56 -13.75 2.15
CA ASP A 253 26.26 -13.07 3.41
C ASP A 253 24.97 -12.26 3.28
N TYR A 254 24.28 -12.03 4.39
CA TYR A 254 22.99 -11.34 4.39
C TYR A 254 23.11 -9.88 4.77
N ILE A 255 22.46 -9.02 4.00
CA ILE A 255 22.29 -7.60 4.33
C ILE A 255 20.92 -7.42 4.96
N VAL A 256 20.89 -6.97 6.21
CA VAL A 256 19.66 -6.83 6.99
C VAL A 256 19.46 -5.37 7.39
N SER A 257 18.28 -4.84 7.11
CA SER A 257 17.86 -3.53 7.60
C SER A 257 17.28 -3.63 9.01
N ALA A 258 17.98 -3.02 9.97
CA ALA A 258 17.58 -2.94 11.36
C ALA A 258 17.02 -1.55 11.67
N ARG A 259 15.71 -1.38 11.51
CA ARG A 259 15.04 -0.07 11.55
C ARG A 259 15.23 0.63 12.90
N TYR A 260 15.15 -0.10 14.01
CA TYR A 260 15.28 0.47 15.35
C TYR A 260 16.71 0.59 15.86
N MET A 261 17.68 0.06 15.14
CA MET A 261 19.10 0.36 15.36
C MET A 261 19.58 1.57 14.56
N LEU A 262 18.77 2.08 13.62
CA LEU A 262 19.18 3.09 12.64
C LEU A 262 20.43 2.61 11.86
N ALA A 263 20.43 1.33 11.50
CA ALA A 263 21.60 0.66 10.98
C ALA A 263 21.27 -0.41 9.93
N VAL A 264 22.25 -0.67 9.07
CA VAL A 264 22.32 -1.86 8.22
C VAL A 264 23.37 -2.78 8.81
N ILE A 265 23.06 -4.06 8.94
CA ILE A 265 24.03 -5.08 9.40
C ILE A 265 24.29 -6.09 8.28
N CYS A 266 25.53 -6.56 8.20
CA CYS A 266 25.89 -7.71 7.39
C CYS A 266 26.10 -8.92 8.29
N VAL A 267 25.41 -10.01 7.98
CA VAL A 267 25.39 -11.25 8.74
C VAL A 267 26.05 -12.34 7.91
N SER A 268 27.02 -13.02 8.50
CA SER A 268 27.72 -14.15 7.89
C SER A 268 26.75 -15.24 7.46
N GLY A 269 26.77 -15.59 6.18
CA GLY A 269 25.95 -16.67 5.63
C GLY A 269 26.31 -18.06 6.16
N LYS A 270 27.47 -18.18 6.80
CA LYS A 270 28.03 -19.44 7.31
C LYS A 270 27.86 -19.61 8.81
N THR A 271 27.98 -18.52 9.56
CA THR A 271 28.06 -18.57 11.03
C THR A 271 26.93 -17.81 11.73
N GLY A 272 26.21 -16.93 11.02
CA GLY A 272 25.21 -16.04 11.63
C GLY A 272 25.80 -14.87 12.42
N GLU A 273 27.13 -14.75 12.49
CA GLU A 273 27.80 -13.64 13.16
C GLU A 273 27.69 -12.33 12.36
N ILE A 274 27.62 -11.21 13.07
CA ILE A 274 27.62 -9.88 12.45
C ILE A 274 29.05 -9.55 11.99
N LEU A 275 29.22 -9.40 10.68
CA LEU A 275 30.52 -9.09 10.06
C LEU A 275 30.84 -7.61 10.15
N TRP A 276 29.83 -6.76 9.91
CA TRP A 276 29.95 -5.32 10.02
C TRP A 276 28.57 -4.67 10.19
N GLN A 277 28.57 -3.44 10.69
CA GLN A 277 27.41 -2.57 10.84
C GLN A 277 27.69 -1.19 10.25
N LEU A 278 26.76 -0.71 9.44
CA LEU A 278 26.71 0.65 8.90
C LEU A 278 25.65 1.46 9.65
N GLY A 279 26.05 2.55 10.30
CA GLY A 279 25.17 3.37 11.13
C GLY A 279 24.91 2.81 12.53
N GLY A 280 24.04 3.46 13.29
CA GLY A 280 23.72 3.09 14.68
C GLY A 280 24.89 3.19 15.66
N LYS A 281 24.74 2.56 16.84
CA LYS A 281 25.69 2.69 17.96
C LYS A 281 27.02 1.96 17.76
N ASN A 282 27.00 0.85 17.01
CA ASN A 282 28.14 -0.04 16.79
C ASN A 282 28.70 0.09 15.36
N ASN A 283 28.59 1.28 14.76
CA ASN A 283 29.02 1.55 13.40
C ASN A 283 30.52 1.27 13.18
N ASN A 284 30.86 0.59 12.08
CA ASN A 284 32.24 0.30 11.70
C ASN A 284 32.81 1.27 10.64
N PHE A 285 31.98 2.08 9.98
CA PHE A 285 32.41 2.87 8.84
C PHE A 285 32.65 4.34 9.17
N LYS A 286 33.74 4.92 8.69
CA LYS A 286 33.89 6.38 8.70
C LYS A 286 33.03 6.99 7.59
N ASP A 287 32.17 7.94 7.96
CA ASP A 287 31.40 8.73 6.99
C ASP A 287 32.32 9.70 6.25
N LEU A 288 32.31 9.66 4.92
CA LEU A 288 33.05 10.61 4.08
C LEU A 288 32.17 11.71 3.51
N ASP A 289 30.88 11.43 3.27
CA ASP A 289 29.94 12.39 2.69
C ASP A 289 28.49 12.02 2.98
N HIS A 290 28.05 12.21 4.22
CA HIS A 290 26.66 12.01 4.66
C HIS A 290 26.06 10.62 4.37
N ALA A 291 26.89 9.60 4.18
CA ALA A 291 26.48 8.22 3.93
C ALA A 291 25.77 7.61 5.15
N LEU A 292 26.12 8.07 6.36
CA LEU A 292 25.50 7.61 7.61
C LEU A 292 24.30 8.45 8.04
N ASN A 293 23.92 9.46 7.25
CA ASN A 293 22.81 10.35 7.57
C ASN A 293 21.46 9.77 7.13
N PHE A 294 21.11 8.61 7.70
CA PHE A 294 19.80 7.97 7.55
C PHE A 294 19.26 7.53 8.90
N ALA A 295 17.93 7.39 8.99
CA ALA A 295 17.27 6.95 10.20
C ALA A 295 15.94 6.25 9.88
N TRP A 296 15.65 5.15 10.59
CA TRP A 296 14.44 4.34 10.41
C TRP A 296 14.24 3.84 8.97
N GLN A 297 15.35 3.54 8.30
CA GLN A 297 15.43 3.17 6.90
C GLN A 297 14.63 1.91 6.54
N HIS A 298 14.27 1.78 5.27
CA HIS A 298 13.59 0.63 4.67
C HIS A 298 14.27 0.21 3.37
N HIS A 299 13.96 -1.02 2.92
CA HIS A 299 14.34 -1.56 1.62
C HIS A 299 15.82 -1.40 1.30
N VAL A 300 16.66 -1.94 2.18
CA VAL A 300 18.09 -2.03 1.94
C VAL A 300 18.33 -3.20 1.01
N THR A 301 18.96 -2.95 -0.13
CA THR A 301 19.28 -4.00 -1.12
C THR A 301 20.73 -3.88 -1.57
N TRP A 302 21.36 -5.03 -1.78
CA TRP A 302 22.73 -5.11 -2.25
C TRP A 302 22.75 -4.98 -3.77
N GLN A 303 23.49 -3.98 -4.27
CA GLN A 303 23.61 -3.71 -5.71
C GLN A 303 24.85 -4.35 -6.34
N GLY A 304 25.65 -5.07 -5.54
CA GLY A 304 26.97 -5.55 -5.93
C GLY A 304 28.08 -4.51 -5.78
N ASN A 305 29.33 -4.94 -5.92
CA ASN A 305 30.53 -4.09 -5.83
C ASN A 305 30.53 -3.15 -4.60
N ASN A 306 30.21 -3.71 -3.43
CA ASN A 306 30.14 -2.98 -2.16
C ASN A 306 29.20 -1.76 -2.18
N THR A 307 28.17 -1.81 -3.02
CA THR A 307 27.19 -0.73 -3.16
C THR A 307 25.82 -1.23 -2.69
N LEU A 308 25.14 -0.38 -1.92
CA LEU A 308 23.80 -0.65 -1.41
C LEU A 308 22.86 0.49 -1.77
N SER A 309 21.59 0.14 -2.02
CA SER A 309 20.51 1.12 -2.07
C SER A 309 19.67 1.02 -0.80
N LEU A 310 19.14 2.14 -0.32
CA LEU A 310 18.20 2.16 0.80
C LEU A 310 17.23 3.35 0.69
N PHE A 311 16.05 3.20 1.29
CA PHE A 311 15.11 4.29 1.50
C PHE A 311 15.25 4.84 2.93
N ASP A 312 15.71 6.08 3.06
CA ASP A 312 15.77 6.78 4.34
C ASP A 312 14.45 7.50 4.62
N ASN A 313 13.69 6.98 5.59
CA ASN A 313 12.47 7.61 6.08
C ASN A 313 12.77 8.91 6.81
N HIS A 314 13.87 8.98 7.57
CA HIS A 314 14.26 10.10 8.42
C HIS A 314 13.23 10.50 9.49
N ALA A 315 12.22 9.65 9.70
CA ALA A 315 11.01 9.92 10.44
C ALA A 315 10.46 8.66 11.12
N ASN A 316 9.82 8.87 12.28
CA ASN A 316 9.17 7.81 13.05
C ASN A 316 7.86 8.28 13.74
N THR A 317 7.43 9.53 13.55
CA THR A 317 6.19 10.09 14.11
C THR A 317 5.40 10.85 13.04
N VAL A 318 4.10 11.03 13.17
CA VAL A 318 3.34 11.74 12.12
C VAL A 318 3.56 13.25 12.11
N LEU A 319 3.95 13.82 13.24
CA LEU A 319 4.21 15.25 13.39
C LEU A 319 5.72 15.49 13.33
N HIS A 320 6.16 16.33 12.40
CA HIS A 320 7.55 16.65 12.16
C HIS A 320 7.73 18.09 11.68
N GLY A 321 8.94 18.64 11.84
CA GLY A 321 9.27 19.98 11.35
C GLY A 321 9.50 20.02 9.82
N PRO A 322 9.25 21.16 9.16
CA PRO A 322 9.23 21.26 7.69
C PRO A 322 10.61 21.13 7.01
N SER A 323 11.71 21.10 7.76
CA SER A 323 13.06 20.97 7.19
C SER A 323 13.49 19.52 6.92
N LYS A 324 12.71 18.53 7.35
CA LYS A 324 13.02 17.11 7.18
C LYS A 324 12.23 16.52 6.02
N HIS A 325 12.90 15.70 5.21
CA HIS A 325 12.32 14.95 4.09
C HIS A 325 12.93 13.56 4.01
N SER A 326 12.18 12.62 3.47
CA SER A 326 12.70 11.28 3.16
C SER A 326 13.51 11.29 1.87
N LYS A 327 14.39 10.31 1.71
CA LYS A 327 15.27 10.24 0.54
C LYS A 327 15.62 8.79 0.17
N GLY A 328 15.68 8.50 -1.11
CA GLY A 328 16.41 7.33 -1.60
C GLY A 328 17.91 7.60 -1.56
N MET A 329 18.71 6.59 -1.23
CA MET A 329 20.16 6.71 -1.14
C MET A 329 20.84 5.54 -1.84
N ILE A 330 21.94 5.83 -2.54
CA ILE A 330 22.92 4.85 -3.02
C ILE A 330 24.22 5.10 -2.28
N ILE A 331 24.71 4.10 -1.55
CA ILE A 331 25.91 4.22 -0.71
C ILE A 331 26.93 3.20 -1.19
N HIS A 332 28.18 3.65 -1.32
CA HIS A 332 29.32 2.80 -1.60
C HIS A 332 30.18 2.61 -0.36
N LEU A 333 30.64 1.38 -0.13
CA LEU A 333 31.47 0.97 0.99
C LEU A 333 32.87 0.60 0.51
N ASP A 334 33.88 1.28 1.06
CA ASP A 334 35.27 0.83 0.97
C ASP A 334 35.54 -0.10 2.16
N MET A 335 35.56 -1.41 1.88
CA MET A 335 35.72 -2.45 2.91
C MET A 335 37.17 -2.56 3.42
N GLU A 336 38.16 -2.04 2.69
CA GLU A 336 39.56 -2.02 3.14
C GLU A 336 39.81 -0.87 4.13
N LYS A 337 39.29 0.32 3.80
CA LYS A 337 39.43 1.51 4.64
C LYS A 337 38.31 1.64 5.67
N MET A 338 37.28 0.80 5.58
CA MET A 338 36.04 0.90 6.34
C MET A 338 35.46 2.33 6.26
N THR A 339 35.24 2.81 5.05
CA THR A 339 34.61 4.13 4.81
C THR A 339 33.33 4.01 4.00
N ALA A 340 32.38 4.90 4.24
CA ALA A 340 31.11 4.94 3.50
C ALA A 340 30.96 6.30 2.79
N THR A 341 30.50 6.25 1.54
CA THR A 341 30.29 7.44 0.69
C THR A 341 28.89 7.42 0.10
N LEU A 342 28.17 8.54 0.20
CA LEU A 342 26.90 8.72 -0.50
C LEU A 342 27.19 8.99 -1.97
N VAL A 343 26.75 8.09 -2.84
CA VAL A 343 26.93 8.22 -4.29
C VAL A 343 25.80 9.07 -4.87
N HIS A 344 24.56 8.74 -4.50
CA HIS A 344 23.37 9.45 -4.96
C HIS A 344 22.32 9.61 -3.88
N LYS A 345 21.55 10.69 -4.01
CA LYS A 345 20.42 11.03 -3.14
C LYS A 345 19.21 11.45 -3.97
N TYR A 346 18.10 10.74 -3.80
CA TYR A 346 16.85 11.00 -4.52
C TYR A 346 15.78 11.55 -3.57
N VAL A 347 15.42 12.82 -3.73
CA VAL A 347 14.44 13.52 -2.88
C VAL A 347 13.17 13.81 -3.68
N HIS A 348 12.00 13.61 -3.08
CA HIS A 348 10.74 14.01 -3.70
C HIS A 348 10.77 15.51 -4.03
N PRO A 349 10.28 15.97 -5.20
CA PRO A 349 10.29 17.40 -5.56
C PRO A 349 9.69 18.31 -4.48
N ASP A 350 8.57 17.87 -3.89
CA ASP A 350 7.86 18.58 -2.82
C ASP A 350 8.44 18.35 -1.41
N LYS A 351 9.58 17.65 -1.30
CA LYS A 351 10.31 17.40 -0.05
C LYS A 351 9.43 16.78 1.04
N ILE A 352 8.59 15.82 0.66
CA ILE A 352 7.72 15.11 1.59
C ILE A 352 8.52 14.24 2.57
N LEU A 353 7.90 13.99 3.71
CA LEU A 353 8.44 13.12 4.75
C LEU A 353 7.51 11.92 4.93
N ASN A 354 8.08 10.73 4.84
CA ASN A 354 7.38 9.45 4.88
C ASN A 354 7.83 8.66 6.12
N VAL A 355 6.92 8.41 7.06
CA VAL A 355 7.26 7.91 8.42
C VAL A 355 7.61 6.43 8.47
N SER A 356 7.31 5.68 7.40
CA SER A 356 7.55 4.24 7.31
C SER A 356 7.48 3.73 5.88
N GLN A 357 7.95 2.51 5.64
CA GLN A 357 7.84 1.83 4.34
C GLN A 357 8.64 2.59 3.26
N GLY A 358 8.45 2.21 1.99
CA GLY A 358 9.13 2.81 0.85
C GLY A 358 10.19 1.89 0.25
N SER A 359 10.59 2.21 -0.98
CA SER A 359 11.54 1.44 -1.78
C SER A 359 12.41 2.35 -2.62
N VAL A 360 13.64 1.90 -2.86
CA VAL A 360 14.53 2.38 -3.92
C VAL A 360 14.80 1.19 -4.83
N GLN A 361 14.60 1.36 -6.13
CA GLN A 361 14.88 0.37 -7.14
C GLN A 361 15.70 1.01 -8.27
N ILE A 362 16.88 0.47 -8.53
CA ILE A 362 17.57 0.72 -9.80
C ILE A 362 16.89 -0.19 -10.84
N ILE A 363 16.26 0.40 -11.85
CA ILE A 363 15.53 -0.34 -12.89
C ILE A 363 16.57 -0.90 -13.88
N PRO A 364 16.74 -2.23 -13.98
CA PRO A 364 17.79 -2.82 -14.82
C PRO A 364 17.71 -2.44 -16.30
N GLU A 365 16.50 -2.28 -16.84
CA GLU A 365 16.25 -2.04 -18.25
C GLU A 365 16.71 -0.66 -18.73
N SER A 366 16.61 0.37 -17.87
CA SER A 366 16.91 1.76 -18.21
C SER A 366 18.08 2.35 -17.42
N GLY A 367 18.44 1.77 -16.28
CA GLY A 367 19.38 2.37 -15.31
C GLY A 367 18.80 3.54 -14.52
N ASN A 368 17.51 3.86 -14.73
CA ASN A 368 16.79 4.86 -13.96
C ASN A 368 16.58 4.36 -12.52
N VAL A 369 16.31 5.28 -11.60
CA VAL A 369 16.02 4.96 -10.20
C VAL A 369 14.57 5.29 -9.89
N LEU A 370 13.78 4.28 -9.50
CA LEU A 370 12.43 4.47 -8.98
C LEU A 370 12.46 4.52 -7.46
N VAL A 371 11.82 5.56 -6.91
CA VAL A 371 11.61 5.71 -5.48
C VAL A 371 10.12 5.67 -5.19
N GLY A 372 9.68 4.65 -4.44
CA GLY A 372 8.34 4.53 -3.90
C GLY A 372 8.28 5.08 -2.48
N PHE A 373 7.33 5.97 -2.19
CA PHE A 373 7.25 6.66 -0.89
C PHE A 373 6.30 5.99 0.11
N GLY A 374 6.05 4.69 -0.03
CA GLY A 374 5.51 3.85 1.05
C GLY A 374 4.18 4.32 1.63
N ASN A 375 4.23 4.88 2.84
CA ASN A 375 3.06 5.40 3.55
C ASN A 375 2.42 6.62 2.85
N SER A 376 3.19 7.32 2.03
CA SER A 376 2.69 8.34 1.09
C SER A 376 2.34 7.70 -0.27
N PRO A 377 1.16 7.97 -0.82
CA PRO A 377 0.68 7.36 -2.07
C PRO A 377 1.28 8.03 -3.31
N THR A 378 2.61 8.06 -3.40
CA THR A 378 3.37 8.70 -4.48
C THR A 378 4.64 7.91 -4.82
N TYR A 379 5.11 8.08 -6.05
CA TYR A 379 6.37 7.54 -6.53
C TYR A 379 7.01 8.52 -7.52
N VAL A 380 8.34 8.47 -7.59
CA VAL A 380 9.13 9.31 -8.48
C VAL A 380 10.22 8.47 -9.13
N GLU A 381 10.33 8.58 -10.45
CA GLU A 381 11.40 8.01 -11.24
C GLU A 381 12.42 9.08 -11.59
N TYR A 382 13.69 8.77 -11.38
CA TYR A 382 14.82 9.66 -11.57
C TYR A 382 15.77 9.08 -12.61
N GLY A 383 16.46 9.94 -13.34
CA GLY A 383 17.72 9.57 -13.97
C GLY A 383 18.74 9.25 -12.87
N PHE A 384 19.75 8.45 -13.20
CA PHE A 384 20.79 8.09 -12.23
C PHE A 384 21.47 9.33 -11.60
N ASN A 385 21.56 10.43 -12.36
CA ASN A 385 22.07 11.74 -11.97
C ASN A 385 21.11 12.59 -11.09
N GLU A 386 20.14 11.97 -10.43
CA GLU A 386 19.16 12.62 -9.52
C GLU A 386 18.13 13.53 -10.22
N GLU A 387 18.10 13.58 -11.55
CA GLU A 387 17.12 14.34 -12.30
C GLU A 387 15.73 13.66 -12.21
N VAL A 388 14.71 14.39 -11.77
CA VAL A 388 13.32 13.88 -11.77
C VAL A 388 12.86 13.69 -13.22
N LEU A 389 12.50 12.47 -13.62
CA LEU A 389 11.99 12.17 -14.95
C LEU A 389 10.46 12.05 -14.93
N CYS A 390 9.94 11.17 -14.07
CA CYS A 390 8.50 10.94 -13.90
C CYS A 390 8.10 11.05 -12.45
N ALA A 391 6.90 11.57 -12.22
CA ALA A 391 6.31 11.64 -10.88
C ALA A 391 4.81 11.44 -10.97
N ALA A 392 4.25 10.69 -10.03
CA ALA A 392 2.82 10.51 -9.93
C ALA A 392 2.40 10.16 -8.50
N HIS A 393 1.14 10.48 -8.19
CA HIS A 393 0.50 10.12 -6.92
C HIS A 393 -0.91 9.57 -7.17
N PHE A 394 -1.39 8.72 -6.28
CA PHE A 394 -2.69 8.05 -6.39
C PHE A 394 -3.64 8.35 -5.21
N ALA A 395 -3.34 9.40 -4.45
CA ALA A 395 -4.29 10.07 -3.58
C ALA A 395 -4.01 11.60 -3.60
N PRO A 396 -4.94 12.43 -3.12
CA PRO A 396 -4.76 13.88 -3.11
C PRO A 396 -3.46 14.31 -2.41
N HIS A 397 -2.65 15.16 -3.06
CA HIS A 397 -1.34 15.59 -2.55
C HIS A 397 -1.39 16.18 -1.14
N LEU A 398 -2.42 16.98 -0.85
CA LEU A 398 -2.64 17.61 0.44
C LEU A 398 -2.64 16.61 1.62
N LEU A 399 -3.09 15.37 1.38
CA LEU A 399 -3.21 14.35 2.42
C LEU A 399 -1.89 13.80 2.94
N PHE A 400 -0.80 13.92 2.18
CA PHE A 400 0.49 13.34 2.55
C PHE A 400 1.64 14.34 2.55
N GLU A 401 1.45 15.53 1.97
CA GLU A 401 2.43 16.61 2.06
C GLU A 401 2.48 17.22 3.48
N LEU A 402 1.31 17.41 4.11
CA LEU A 402 1.22 18.07 5.42
C LEU A 402 1.14 17.10 6.61
N VAL A 403 0.48 15.94 6.46
CA VAL A 403 0.29 14.99 7.56
C VAL A 403 0.25 13.54 7.07
N ASP A 404 1.26 12.74 7.40
CA ASP A 404 1.40 11.36 6.91
C ASP A 404 0.60 10.33 7.74
N PHE A 405 -0.73 10.39 7.71
CA PHE A 405 -1.60 9.43 8.42
C PHE A 405 -1.73 8.06 7.71
N GLY A 406 -1.22 7.91 6.48
CA GLY A 406 -1.31 6.66 5.74
C GLY A 406 -2.73 6.22 5.38
N PHE A 407 -3.63 7.17 5.08
CA PHE A 407 -5.02 6.90 4.68
C PHE A 407 -5.14 6.07 3.40
N VAL A 408 -4.20 6.29 2.49
CA VAL A 408 -3.97 5.55 1.26
C VAL A 408 -2.46 5.37 1.14
N LYS A 409 -2.00 4.16 0.86
CA LYS A 409 -0.57 3.82 0.78
C LYS A 409 -0.31 2.59 -0.07
N SER A 410 0.94 2.41 -0.48
CA SER A 410 1.46 1.15 -1.03
C SER A 410 2.80 0.87 -0.38
N TYR A 411 2.97 -0.31 0.22
CA TYR A 411 4.16 -0.61 1.04
C TYR A 411 5.48 -0.38 0.31
N ARG A 412 5.55 -0.86 -0.93
CA ARG A 412 6.61 -0.54 -1.89
C ARG A 412 5.95 -0.28 -3.25
N VAL A 413 6.73 0.32 -4.15
CA VAL A 413 6.39 0.46 -5.57
C VAL A 413 7.57 -0.08 -6.35
N PHE A 414 7.30 -0.92 -7.33
CA PHE A 414 8.31 -1.49 -8.22
C PHE A 414 7.91 -1.31 -9.68
N LYS A 415 8.89 -1.37 -10.57
CA LYS A 415 8.69 -1.30 -12.01
C LYS A 415 9.48 -2.38 -12.72
N HIS A 416 8.78 -3.15 -13.55
CA HIS A 416 9.33 -4.29 -14.28
C HIS A 416 8.58 -4.53 -15.59
N PRO A 417 9.24 -5.11 -16.61
CA PRO A 417 8.50 -5.77 -17.67
C PRO A 417 7.69 -6.94 -17.09
N TRP A 418 6.51 -7.21 -17.66
CA TRP A 418 5.72 -8.39 -17.33
C TRP A 418 4.89 -8.83 -18.52
N VAL A 419 4.90 -10.14 -18.78
CA VAL A 419 4.08 -10.76 -19.81
C VAL A 419 3.07 -11.69 -19.14
N GLY A 420 1.83 -11.23 -19.03
CA GLY A 420 0.70 -12.02 -18.57
C GLY A 420 -0.01 -12.73 -19.73
N LYS A 421 -0.27 -14.02 -19.53
CA LYS A 421 -0.92 -14.99 -20.42
C LYS A 421 -2.02 -15.75 -19.67
N PRO A 422 -3.09 -15.07 -19.22
CA PRO A 422 -4.13 -15.69 -18.41
C PRO A 422 -4.83 -16.82 -19.18
N ASN A 423 -5.19 -17.90 -18.48
CA ASN A 423 -5.98 -19.01 -19.02
C ASN A 423 -7.50 -18.71 -19.08
N THR A 424 -7.90 -17.48 -18.73
CA THR A 424 -9.28 -17.01 -18.89
C THR A 424 -9.54 -16.52 -20.31
N VAL A 425 -10.78 -16.18 -20.63
CA VAL A 425 -11.14 -15.52 -21.89
C VAL A 425 -11.46 -14.04 -21.66
N PRO A 426 -11.51 -13.20 -22.71
CA PRO A 426 -11.94 -11.80 -22.58
C PRO A 426 -13.35 -11.67 -22.00
N ASP A 427 -13.52 -10.70 -21.10
CA ASP A 427 -14.81 -10.28 -20.56
C ASP A 427 -15.46 -9.28 -21.52
N VAL A 428 -16.74 -9.48 -21.85
CA VAL A 428 -17.50 -8.58 -22.72
C VAL A 428 -18.86 -8.25 -22.12
N VAL A 429 -19.20 -6.96 -22.08
CA VAL A 429 -20.51 -6.46 -21.65
C VAL A 429 -21.08 -5.55 -22.73
N VAL A 430 -22.36 -5.74 -23.06
CA VAL A 430 -23.08 -4.87 -24.00
C VAL A 430 -24.06 -3.96 -23.26
N GLU A 431 -23.86 -2.66 -23.39
CA GLU A 431 -24.73 -1.62 -22.84
C GLU A 431 -24.86 -0.46 -23.82
N ASP A 432 -26.09 0.04 -24.01
CA ASP A 432 -26.40 1.23 -24.82
C ASP A 432 -25.81 1.22 -26.24
N GLY A 433 -25.84 0.05 -26.90
CA GLY A 433 -25.36 -0.12 -28.28
C GLY A 433 -23.83 -0.14 -28.41
N LYS A 434 -23.12 -0.41 -27.31
CA LYS A 434 -21.67 -0.53 -27.26
C LYS A 434 -21.31 -1.85 -26.57
N ALA A 435 -20.29 -2.53 -27.09
CA ALA A 435 -19.60 -3.60 -26.38
C ALA A 435 -18.37 -3.02 -25.68
N TYR A 436 -18.23 -3.29 -24.39
CA TYR A 436 -17.04 -3.00 -23.62
C TYR A 436 -16.30 -4.32 -23.41
N VAL A 437 -15.03 -4.37 -23.82
CA VAL A 437 -14.21 -5.58 -23.75
C VAL A 437 -12.93 -5.31 -22.98
N SER A 438 -12.56 -6.24 -22.09
CA SER A 438 -11.25 -6.26 -21.43
C SER A 438 -10.79 -7.70 -21.23
N TRP A 439 -9.51 -7.88 -20.92
CA TRP A 439 -8.98 -9.20 -20.55
C TRP A 439 -7.92 -9.05 -19.47
N ASN A 440 -8.33 -9.32 -18.22
CA ASN A 440 -7.53 -9.05 -17.03
C ASN A 440 -6.17 -9.78 -17.07
N GLY A 441 -5.08 -9.00 -17.18
CA GLY A 441 -3.72 -9.52 -17.25
C GLY A 441 -3.23 -10.00 -18.61
N ALA A 442 -4.06 -9.97 -19.66
CA ALA A 442 -3.59 -10.33 -20.99
C ALA A 442 -2.77 -9.19 -21.62
N THR A 443 -1.46 -9.35 -21.59
CA THR A 443 -0.50 -8.31 -22.05
C THR A 443 -0.20 -8.37 -23.54
N GLU A 444 -0.42 -9.53 -24.18
CA GLU A 444 -0.10 -9.74 -25.61
C GLU A 444 -1.22 -9.24 -26.57
N VAL A 445 -2.35 -8.74 -26.04
CA VAL A 445 -3.48 -8.24 -26.86
C VAL A 445 -3.12 -6.89 -27.49
N THR A 446 -3.14 -6.85 -28.82
CA THR A 446 -2.89 -5.65 -29.64
C THR A 446 -4.17 -5.07 -30.23
N GLY A 447 -5.24 -5.87 -30.35
CA GLY A 447 -6.52 -5.44 -30.90
C GLY A 447 -7.63 -6.45 -30.68
N TRP A 448 -8.81 -6.09 -31.13
CA TRP A 448 -10.05 -6.83 -30.96
C TRP A 448 -10.77 -7.00 -32.30
N ARG A 449 -11.24 -8.21 -32.59
CA ARG A 449 -12.12 -8.51 -33.73
C ARG A 449 -13.53 -8.77 -33.22
N LEU A 450 -14.46 -7.92 -33.60
CA LEU A 450 -15.88 -8.09 -33.33
C LEU A 450 -16.49 -9.03 -34.36
N GLN A 451 -17.16 -10.08 -33.90
CA GLN A 451 -17.89 -11.03 -34.74
C GLN A 451 -19.35 -11.11 -34.32
N SER A 452 -20.25 -11.45 -35.25
CA SER A 452 -21.64 -11.79 -34.95
C SER A 452 -21.98 -13.22 -35.32
N ALA A 453 -22.90 -13.80 -34.56
CA ALA A 453 -23.54 -15.08 -34.84
C ALA A 453 -25.05 -14.90 -35.02
N ALA A 454 -25.68 -15.89 -35.65
CA ALA A 454 -27.13 -15.98 -35.79
C ALA A 454 -27.81 -16.41 -34.49
N GLU A 455 -27.16 -17.29 -33.73
CA GLU A 455 -27.64 -17.91 -32.49
C GLU A 455 -26.71 -17.62 -31.31
N MET A 456 -27.20 -17.80 -30.08
CA MET A 456 -26.43 -17.51 -28.87
C MET A 456 -25.48 -18.67 -28.54
N GLU A 457 -25.85 -19.86 -28.95
CA GLU A 457 -25.18 -21.14 -28.73
C GLU A 457 -24.14 -21.46 -29.81
N ALA A 458 -23.85 -20.51 -30.71
CA ALA A 458 -22.83 -20.70 -31.74
C ALA A 458 -21.46 -21.00 -31.11
N GLU A 459 -20.80 -22.04 -31.60
CA GLU A 459 -19.51 -22.54 -31.10
C GLU A 459 -18.50 -22.68 -32.23
N ASP A 460 -18.94 -23.05 -33.43
CA ASP A 460 -18.06 -23.32 -34.57
C ASP A 460 -17.65 -22.03 -35.30
N GLU A 461 -16.39 -21.95 -35.74
CA GLU A 461 -15.82 -20.73 -36.34
C GLU A 461 -16.55 -20.25 -37.62
N ASP A 462 -17.19 -21.15 -38.37
CA ASP A 462 -17.96 -20.83 -39.58
C ASP A 462 -19.33 -20.20 -39.30
N GLU A 463 -19.83 -20.29 -38.05
CA GLU A 463 -21.05 -19.61 -37.60
C GLU A 463 -20.83 -18.11 -37.33
N PHE A 464 -19.56 -17.67 -37.29
CA PHE A 464 -19.19 -16.31 -36.93
C PHE A 464 -18.78 -15.47 -38.14
N VAL A 465 -19.48 -14.35 -38.31
CA VAL A 465 -19.14 -13.35 -39.35
C VAL A 465 -18.39 -12.19 -38.71
N THR A 466 -17.19 -11.90 -39.22
CA THR A 466 -16.41 -10.73 -38.80
C THR A 466 -17.09 -9.43 -39.22
N ILE A 467 -17.33 -8.56 -38.24
CA ILE A 467 -17.94 -7.25 -38.44
C ILE A 467 -16.86 -6.20 -38.64
N LYS A 468 -15.89 -6.14 -37.73
CA LYS A 468 -14.79 -5.16 -37.75
C LYS A 468 -13.67 -5.55 -36.80
N GLU A 469 -12.50 -4.96 -37.04
CA GLU A 469 -11.35 -5.01 -36.13
C GLU A 469 -11.06 -3.61 -35.59
N VAL A 470 -10.68 -3.51 -34.33
CA VAL A 470 -10.29 -2.26 -33.66
C VAL A 470 -8.99 -2.47 -32.89
N LYS A 471 -8.20 -1.41 -32.74
CA LYS A 471 -7.02 -1.44 -31.86
C LYS A 471 -7.46 -1.50 -30.41
N ARG A 472 -6.63 -2.09 -29.55
CA ARG A 472 -6.82 -2.02 -28.11
C ARG A 472 -6.59 -0.58 -27.65
N GLU A 473 -7.49 -0.08 -26.82
CA GLU A 473 -7.38 1.18 -26.09
C GLU A 473 -7.43 0.87 -24.59
N GLY A 474 -6.36 1.23 -23.87
CA GLY A 474 -6.20 0.99 -22.44
C GLY A 474 -6.49 -0.44 -21.97
N PHE A 475 -7.08 -0.53 -20.78
CA PHE A 475 -7.56 -1.80 -20.20
C PHE A 475 -8.87 -2.28 -20.85
N GLU A 476 -9.84 -1.37 -20.96
CA GLU A 476 -11.18 -1.62 -21.50
C GLU A 476 -11.36 -0.84 -22.80
N THR A 477 -11.67 -1.56 -23.88
CA THR A 477 -11.92 -0.97 -25.20
C THR A 477 -13.43 -0.89 -25.46
N GLU A 478 -13.90 0.27 -25.90
CA GLU A 478 -15.28 0.49 -26.33
C GLU A 478 -15.44 0.20 -27.82
N ILE A 479 -16.41 -0.65 -28.16
CA ILE A 479 -16.71 -1.04 -29.54
C ILE A 479 -18.18 -0.73 -29.86
N LYS A 480 -18.43 0.25 -30.72
CA LYS A 480 -19.80 0.58 -31.19
C LYS A 480 -20.44 -0.60 -31.93
N LEU A 481 -21.71 -0.90 -31.67
CA LEU A 481 -22.46 -1.98 -32.29
C LEU A 481 -23.58 -1.46 -33.20
N ASP A 482 -23.80 -2.13 -34.33
CA ASP A 482 -24.96 -1.89 -35.18
C ASP A 482 -26.16 -2.72 -34.68
N LYS A 483 -27.37 -2.12 -34.67
CA LYS A 483 -28.61 -2.75 -34.20
C LYS A 483 -29.02 -4.03 -34.94
N LYS A 484 -28.42 -4.29 -36.11
CA LYS A 484 -28.69 -5.47 -36.94
C LYS A 484 -28.15 -6.76 -36.30
N HIS A 485 -27.04 -6.67 -35.56
CA HIS A 485 -26.43 -7.85 -34.92
C HIS A 485 -27.21 -8.23 -33.66
N LYS A 486 -27.54 -9.52 -33.53
CA LYS A 486 -28.29 -10.06 -32.38
C LYS A 486 -27.37 -10.61 -31.32
N PHE A 487 -26.40 -11.42 -31.73
CA PHE A 487 -25.42 -12.05 -30.87
C PHE A 487 -24.03 -11.68 -31.37
N VAL A 488 -23.14 -11.33 -30.44
CA VAL A 488 -21.77 -10.93 -30.75
C VAL A 488 -20.79 -11.60 -29.81
N ARG A 489 -19.59 -11.85 -30.31
CA ARG A 489 -18.40 -12.16 -29.49
C ARG A 489 -17.24 -11.28 -29.92
N VAL A 490 -16.24 -11.17 -29.05
CA VAL A 490 -15.02 -10.42 -29.33
C VAL A 490 -13.83 -11.37 -29.26
N VAL A 491 -13.03 -11.37 -30.32
CA VAL A 491 -11.81 -12.17 -30.43
C VAL A 491 -10.61 -11.29 -30.13
N ALA A 492 -9.77 -11.71 -29.19
CA ALA A 492 -8.52 -11.07 -28.84
C ALA A 492 -7.45 -11.35 -29.90
N LEU A 493 -6.82 -10.30 -30.41
CA LEU A 493 -5.77 -10.40 -31.43
C LEU A 493 -4.40 -10.05 -30.84
N GLY A 494 -3.43 -10.94 -31.05
CA GLY A 494 -2.03 -10.74 -30.75
C GLY A 494 -1.26 -10.08 -31.90
N ALA A 495 0.06 -10.09 -31.79
CA ALA A 495 0.93 -9.61 -32.86
C ALA A 495 0.64 -10.34 -34.18
N LYS A 496 0.73 -9.61 -35.31
CA LYS A 496 0.39 -10.13 -36.66
C LYS A 496 -1.03 -10.69 -36.77
N ASN A 497 -1.97 -10.17 -35.96
CA ASN A 497 -3.39 -10.57 -35.94
C ASN A 497 -3.63 -12.05 -35.62
N SER A 498 -2.72 -12.70 -34.87
CA SER A 498 -2.94 -14.06 -34.36
C SER A 498 -4.11 -14.07 -33.39
N VAL A 499 -5.01 -15.05 -33.50
CA VAL A 499 -6.10 -15.23 -32.52
C VAL A 499 -5.51 -15.76 -31.22
N LEU A 500 -5.76 -15.07 -30.11
CA LEU A 500 -5.32 -15.49 -28.77
C LEU A 500 -6.42 -16.23 -28.01
N ALA A 501 -7.64 -15.66 -27.99
CA ALA A 501 -8.83 -16.25 -27.38
C ALA A 501 -10.09 -15.52 -27.89
N SER A 502 -11.24 -16.13 -27.65
CA SER A 502 -12.56 -15.56 -27.96
C SER A 502 -13.38 -15.41 -26.68
N SER A 503 -14.08 -14.29 -26.53
CA SER A 503 -15.06 -14.11 -25.44
C SER A 503 -16.23 -15.08 -25.61
N ILE A 504 -17.05 -15.18 -24.56
CA ILE A 504 -18.39 -15.77 -24.70
C ILE A 504 -19.24 -14.97 -25.70
N VAL A 505 -20.27 -15.63 -26.25
CA VAL A 505 -21.30 -14.98 -27.07
C VAL A 505 -22.28 -14.23 -26.16
N VAL A 506 -22.53 -12.95 -26.45
CA VAL A 506 -23.45 -12.10 -25.69
C VAL A 506 -24.54 -11.51 -26.58
N ASN A 507 -25.69 -11.24 -25.97
CA ASN A 507 -26.80 -10.59 -26.65
C ASN A 507 -26.52 -9.09 -26.85
N ALA A 508 -26.45 -8.67 -28.12
CA ALA A 508 -26.16 -7.28 -28.50
C ALA A 508 -27.35 -6.31 -28.30
N ARG A 509 -28.52 -6.81 -27.92
CA ARG A 509 -29.78 -6.05 -27.79
C ARG A 509 -30.22 -5.83 -26.33
N THR A 510 -29.35 -6.06 -25.36
CA THR A 510 -29.63 -5.78 -23.95
C THR A 510 -30.05 -4.32 -23.77
N LYS A 511 -31.26 -4.10 -23.24
CA LYS A 511 -31.73 -2.78 -22.82
C LYS A 511 -31.17 -2.50 -21.43
N SER A 512 -30.56 -1.34 -21.23
CA SER A 512 -30.22 -0.81 -19.91
C SER A 512 -31.45 -0.89 -19.00
N SER A 513 -31.36 -1.66 -17.90
CA SER A 513 -32.33 -1.53 -16.81
C SER A 513 -32.01 -0.20 -16.13
N ARG A 514 -32.68 0.88 -16.56
CA ARG A 514 -32.57 2.17 -15.85
C ARG A 514 -32.96 1.95 -14.40
N SER A 515 -31.99 2.05 -13.50
CA SER A 515 -32.25 2.08 -12.07
C SER A 515 -33.18 3.26 -11.79
N PHE A 516 -34.37 2.98 -11.25
CA PHE A 516 -35.35 4.01 -10.86
C PHE A 516 -34.95 4.74 -9.57
N TRP A 517 -33.89 4.29 -8.89
CA TRP A 517 -33.44 4.84 -7.60
C TRP A 517 -33.07 6.33 -7.61
N PRO A 518 -32.33 6.87 -8.61
CA PRO A 518 -31.95 8.28 -8.63
C PRO A 518 -33.18 9.20 -8.63
N ILE A 519 -34.22 8.81 -9.38
CA ILE A 519 -35.49 9.53 -9.48
C ILE A 519 -36.22 9.49 -8.13
N VAL A 520 -36.25 8.33 -7.47
CA VAL A 520 -36.85 8.18 -6.13
C VAL A 520 -36.09 9.00 -5.08
N THR A 521 -34.75 9.01 -5.09
CA THR A 521 -33.96 9.85 -4.17
C THR A 521 -34.18 11.34 -4.39
N ILE A 522 -34.30 11.80 -5.64
CA ILE A 522 -34.61 13.20 -5.95
C ILE A 522 -36.00 13.56 -5.45
N MET A 523 -37.00 12.69 -5.61
CA MET A 523 -38.35 12.93 -5.07
C MET A 523 -38.35 12.98 -3.54
N VAL A 524 -37.62 12.08 -2.87
CA VAL A 524 -37.53 12.05 -1.39
C VAL A 524 -36.82 13.30 -0.86
N LEU A 525 -35.70 13.70 -1.47
CA LEU A 525 -34.99 14.94 -1.09
C LEU A 525 -35.85 16.18 -1.31
N SER A 526 -36.60 16.23 -2.42
CA SER A 526 -37.53 17.33 -2.73
C SER A 526 -38.67 17.39 -1.71
N ALA A 527 -39.19 16.25 -1.26
CA ALA A 527 -40.22 16.15 -0.23
C ALA A 527 -39.72 16.62 1.16
N ILE A 528 -38.47 16.30 1.49
CA ILE A 528 -37.83 16.75 2.74
C ILE A 528 -37.58 18.27 2.72
N LEU A 529 -37.12 18.82 1.58
CA LEU A 529 -36.87 20.26 1.43
C LEU A 529 -38.18 21.09 1.45
N SER A 530 -39.26 20.55 0.88
CA SER A 530 -40.59 21.17 0.93
C SER A 530 -41.24 21.04 2.31
N GLY A 531 -41.03 19.93 3.02
CA GLY A 531 -41.48 19.77 4.41
C GLY A 531 -40.78 20.71 5.39
N THR A 532 -39.46 20.90 5.25
CA THR A 532 -38.67 21.80 6.10
C THR A 532 -38.99 23.27 5.85
N THR A 533 -39.21 23.68 4.60
CA THR A 533 -39.65 25.05 4.27
C THR A 533 -41.07 25.34 4.76
N ALA A 534 -41.99 24.37 4.67
CA ALA A 534 -43.33 24.50 5.24
C ALA A 534 -43.29 24.63 6.78
N ALA A 535 -42.49 23.81 7.46
CA ALA A 535 -42.31 23.88 8.91
C ALA A 535 -41.72 25.23 9.35
N PHE A 536 -40.73 25.76 8.62
CA PHE A 536 -40.14 27.07 8.88
C PHE A 536 -41.15 28.21 8.70
N LEU A 537 -41.99 28.16 7.66
CA LEU A 537 -43.04 29.16 7.41
C LEU A 537 -44.17 29.10 8.45
N ILE A 538 -44.54 27.91 8.92
CA ILE A 538 -45.52 27.73 10.00
C ILE A 538 -44.96 28.25 11.33
N HIS A 539 -43.68 28.01 11.61
CA HIS A 539 -43.03 28.50 12.82
C HIS A 539 -42.89 30.03 12.82
N ARG A 540 -42.60 30.63 11.66
CA ARG A 540 -42.54 32.09 11.49
C ARG A 540 -43.90 32.79 11.68
N ARG A 541 -45.01 32.14 11.34
CA ARG A 541 -46.38 32.66 11.56
C ARG A 541 -46.86 32.56 13.01
N ARG A 542 -46.15 31.83 13.88
CA ARG A 542 -46.48 31.67 15.31
C ARG A 542 -45.69 32.58 16.25
N LEU A 543 -44.82 33.44 15.73
CA LEU A 543 -44.07 34.41 16.53
C LEU A 543 -44.92 35.68 16.76
N PRO A 544 -45.21 36.09 18.02
CA PRO A 544 -45.90 37.34 18.31
C PRO A 544 -45.01 38.54 17.97
N SER A 545 -45.59 39.53 17.30
CA SER A 545 -44.94 40.79 16.94
C SER A 545 -44.87 41.76 18.11
N SER A 546 -43.98 41.54 19.08
CA SER A 546 -43.53 42.59 20.01
C SER A 546 -42.37 42.12 20.89
N LEU A 547 -41.12 42.28 20.44
CA LEU A 547 -39.98 42.36 21.36
C LEU A 547 -39.00 43.42 20.86
N THR A 548 -39.17 44.61 21.41
CA THR A 548 -38.29 45.77 21.31
C THR A 548 -36.94 45.48 21.97
N LEU A 549 -35.85 45.79 21.28
CA LEU A 549 -34.48 45.65 21.76
C LEU A 549 -34.17 46.62 22.91
N THR A 550 -33.96 46.11 24.12
CA THR A 550 -33.34 46.86 25.21
C THR A 550 -31.91 46.38 25.45
N ARG A 551 -30.96 47.30 25.34
CA ARG A 551 -29.53 47.12 25.59
C ARG A 551 -29.27 46.51 26.98
N LEU A 552 -28.46 45.45 27.06
CA LEU A 552 -27.86 44.98 28.31
C LEU A 552 -26.34 44.92 28.17
N ARG A 553 -25.68 45.79 28.95
CA ARG A 553 -24.23 45.85 29.19
C ARG A 553 -23.78 44.57 29.90
N ILE A 554 -22.71 43.96 29.44
CA ILE A 554 -22.07 42.81 30.08
C ILE A 554 -20.83 43.29 30.85
N HIS A 555 -20.81 43.02 32.16
CA HIS A 555 -19.65 43.12 33.04
C HIS A 555 -19.09 41.71 33.27
N PHE A 556 -17.76 41.55 33.17
CA PHE A 556 -17.06 40.30 33.50
C PHE A 556 -16.63 40.29 34.98
N PRO A 557 -16.88 39.20 35.73
CA PRO A 557 -16.16 38.92 36.97
C PRO A 557 -15.07 37.85 36.78
N ARG A 558 -14.05 37.99 37.63
CA ARG A 558 -12.83 37.18 37.77
C ARG A 558 -13.06 35.99 38.72
N SER A 559 -12.41 34.87 38.40
CA SER A 559 -11.95 33.79 39.30
C SER A 559 -12.95 32.73 39.83
N LEU A 560 -12.36 31.54 39.98
CA LEU A 560 -12.84 30.19 40.28
C LEU A 560 -13.29 29.98 41.73
N SER A 561 -14.40 29.25 41.92
CA SER A 561 -14.50 28.09 42.83
C SER A 561 -15.93 27.50 42.82
N ASP A 562 -15.99 26.17 42.84
CA ASP A 562 -17.08 25.30 43.29
C ASP A 562 -18.39 25.23 42.49
N LEU A 563 -18.60 24.08 41.82
CA LEU A 563 -19.88 23.35 41.95
C LEU A 563 -19.73 21.86 41.59
N LYS A 564 -19.74 21.03 42.65
CA LYS A 564 -20.00 19.58 42.65
C LYS A 564 -21.40 19.29 42.13
N ILE A 565 -21.58 18.29 41.25
CA ILE A 565 -22.84 17.52 41.17
C ILE A 565 -22.56 16.01 41.05
N ARG A 566 -23.40 15.27 41.78
CA ARG A 566 -23.27 13.94 42.35
C ARG A 566 -23.88 12.88 41.43
N SER A 567 -23.28 11.68 41.44
CA SER A 567 -23.69 10.46 40.72
C SER A 567 -24.98 9.83 41.26
N ARG A 568 -25.73 9.17 40.38
CA ARG A 568 -26.64 8.06 40.75
C ARG A 568 -26.50 6.90 39.76
N SER A 569 -26.14 5.74 40.30
CA SER A 569 -26.06 4.44 39.63
C SER A 569 -27.40 3.71 39.71
N LYS A 570 -27.68 2.84 38.73
CA LYS A 570 -28.49 1.62 38.93
C LYS A 570 -27.93 0.53 38.03
N SER A 571 -27.57 -0.59 38.65
CA SER A 571 -27.04 -1.81 38.05
C SER A 571 -28.17 -2.70 37.51
N GLY A 572 -27.88 -3.46 36.46
CA GLY A 572 -28.64 -4.64 36.04
C GLY A 572 -27.71 -5.59 35.30
N TYR A 573 -27.24 -6.62 36.00
CA TYR A 573 -26.40 -7.71 35.48
C TYR A 573 -27.24 -8.70 34.66
N ARG A 574 -26.68 -9.20 33.55
CA ARG A 574 -26.95 -10.53 32.98
C ARG A 574 -25.66 -11.06 32.34
N ASP A 575 -25.12 -12.13 32.91
CA ASP A 575 -23.95 -12.89 32.45
C ASP A 575 -24.26 -13.76 31.22
N VAL A 576 -23.37 -13.75 30.22
CA VAL A 576 -23.21 -14.76 29.13
C VAL A 576 -21.74 -14.68 28.63
N PRO A 577 -21.06 -15.81 28.30
CA PRO A 577 -19.66 -16.04 28.64
C PRO A 577 -18.61 -15.50 27.64
N THR A 578 -17.42 -15.27 28.19
CA THR A 578 -16.16 -14.93 27.52
C THR A 578 -15.76 -15.99 26.49
N THR A 579 -15.52 -15.56 25.25
CA THR A 579 -14.81 -16.34 24.24
C THR A 579 -13.53 -15.60 23.85
N ASP A 580 -12.42 -16.34 23.85
CA ASP A 580 -11.07 -15.91 23.48
C ASP A 580 -11.03 -15.23 22.10
N GLU A 581 -10.90 -13.90 22.08
CA GLU A 581 -10.54 -13.16 20.88
C GLU A 581 -9.03 -12.92 20.83
N ASN A 582 -8.30 -13.83 20.15
CA ASN A 582 -6.97 -13.54 19.63
C ASN A 582 -7.09 -12.53 18.48
N LEU A 583 -6.92 -11.25 18.81
CA LEU A 583 -6.70 -10.16 17.87
C LEU A 583 -5.21 -10.08 17.53
N ASP A 584 -4.80 -10.82 16.48
CA ASP A 584 -3.47 -10.70 15.88
C ASP A 584 -3.32 -9.31 15.20
N THR A 585 -2.95 -8.29 15.98
CA THR A 585 -2.37 -7.03 15.49
C THR A 585 -0.86 -7.22 15.37
N GLU A 586 -0.38 -7.57 14.17
CA GLU A 586 1.05 -7.70 13.84
C GLU A 586 1.45 -6.57 12.87
N ALA A 587 2.38 -5.73 13.35
CA ALA A 587 3.41 -4.97 12.64
C ALA A 587 3.03 -4.16 11.38
N ALA A 588 2.02 -3.29 11.48
CA ALA A 588 2.09 -2.00 10.79
C ALA A 588 2.40 -0.94 11.86
N PRO A 589 3.26 0.08 11.61
CA PRO A 589 3.37 1.18 12.55
C PRO A 589 1.96 1.76 12.76
N LEU A 590 1.49 1.66 13.99
CA LEU A 590 0.17 2.09 14.45
C LEU A 590 -0.10 3.52 14.01
N LEU A 591 -0.90 3.68 12.97
CA LEU A 591 -1.67 4.88 12.69
C LEU A 591 -3.08 4.43 12.27
N LEU A 592 -3.93 4.36 13.30
CA LEU A 592 -5.39 4.21 13.28
C LEU A 592 -5.93 3.00 12.50
N ASP A 593 -5.89 1.81 13.11
CA ASP A 593 -6.89 0.78 12.80
C ASP A 593 -8.18 1.08 13.58
N GLU A 594 -9.26 1.25 12.81
CA GLU A 594 -10.58 0.65 13.03
C GLU A 594 -10.98 0.43 14.50
N ARG A 595 -11.36 1.51 15.19
CA ARG A 595 -12.21 1.42 16.40
C ARG A 595 -13.51 2.16 16.17
N SER A 596 -14.61 1.41 16.08
CA SER A 596 -15.94 1.94 16.43
C SER A 596 -15.88 2.46 17.88
N PRO A 597 -16.47 3.63 18.19
CA PRO A 597 -16.42 4.18 19.53
C PRO A 597 -17.35 3.39 20.45
N SER A 598 -16.81 2.54 21.32
CA SER A 598 -17.54 2.09 22.52
C SER A 598 -17.16 2.96 23.71
N PRO A 599 -18.09 3.33 24.59
CA PRO A 599 -17.88 4.38 25.59
C PRO A 599 -16.93 3.91 26.69
N SER A 600 -16.06 4.83 27.08
CA SER A 600 -15.24 4.78 28.29
C SER A 600 -16.05 4.39 29.53
N VAL A 601 -15.50 3.50 30.37
CA VAL A 601 -15.90 3.36 31.77
C VAL A 601 -14.70 3.70 32.65
N ARG A 602 -15.03 4.46 33.70
CA ARG A 602 -14.18 5.04 34.74
C ARG A 602 -13.52 4.02 35.65
#